data_AF-A0A1I2AJY3-F1
#
_entry.id   AF-A0A1I2AJY3-F1
#
_cell.length_a   1.000
_cell.length_b   1.000
_cell.length_c   1.000
_cell.angle_alpha   90.00
_cell.angle_beta   90.00
_cell.angle_gamma   90.00
#
_symmetry.space_group_name_H-M   'P 1'
#
loop_
_entity.id
_entity.type
_entity.pdbx_description
1 polymer ?
#
loop_
_entity_poly.entity_id
_entity_poly.type
_entity_poly.pdbx_seq_one_letter_code
_entity_poly.pdbx_strand_id
1 'polypeptide(L)'
;MSMQLLVSALVSVAMVAPASPATKPAADSGSAAAPAASAEDATLKRAEELFLNGRQLFKEGSYEAAILAFQESYELSKLPEIIYNIGNSYEKLGDFANARKYLDQYRAFAPDKERELLGRRIQNLDQRLREQEDRARAERERQEQEARQAEPKSAPPPPVIQPEPEPEPKKDRVFGPAAAALTAVAAVGLGLGIGFGVSAQSQRNQALGHCSESGGQTFCGVDAEPFLAAQKSRALGADISFAIAGAAAIAVIAIVAVKASRKKKEQATARLAPWGGPRGAGLSLGFRF
;
A
#
# COMPACT_ATOMS: atom_id res chain seq x y z
N MET A 1 -14.05 26.81 -32.84
CA MET A 1 -14.42 27.79 -31.80
C MET A 1 -13.92 27.26 -30.46
N SER A 2 -12.73 27.72 -30.03
CA SER A 2 -12.51 28.63 -28.87
C SER A 2 -12.37 27.81 -27.57
N MET A 3 -11.22 27.53 -26.94
CA MET A 3 -9.99 28.28 -26.59
C MET A 3 -10.20 29.49 -25.67
N GLN A 4 -10.00 29.30 -24.35
CA GLN A 4 -9.57 30.27 -23.31
C GLN A 4 -9.92 29.71 -21.91
N LEU A 5 -9.22 29.96 -20.80
CA LEU A 5 -7.85 30.38 -20.44
C LEU A 5 -7.80 30.25 -18.89
N LEU A 6 -6.58 30.13 -18.36
CA LEU A 6 -6.18 30.20 -16.94
C LEU A 6 -6.85 31.33 -16.14
N VAL A 7 -6.89 31.22 -14.80
CA VAL A 7 -6.27 32.17 -13.85
C VAL A 7 -6.40 31.66 -12.40
N SER A 8 -5.27 31.61 -11.70
CA SER A 8 -5.11 31.46 -10.25
C SER A 8 -5.46 32.74 -9.50
N ALA A 9 -6.00 32.64 -8.29
CA ALA A 9 -5.94 33.76 -7.33
C ALA A 9 -5.88 33.24 -5.89
N LEU A 10 -4.70 33.38 -5.28
CA LEU A 10 -4.52 33.45 -3.82
C LEU A 10 -5.24 34.69 -3.30
N VAL A 11 -5.97 34.54 -2.19
CA VAL A 11 -6.38 35.68 -1.36
C VAL A 11 -6.10 35.33 0.10
N SER A 12 -4.96 35.81 0.58
CA SER A 12 -4.71 36.03 2.01
C SER A 12 -5.30 37.38 2.37
N VAL A 13 -6.14 37.44 3.41
CA VAL A 13 -6.50 38.70 4.06
C VAL A 13 -6.24 38.54 5.56
N ALA A 14 -5.19 39.21 6.00
CA ALA A 14 -4.98 39.59 7.39
C ALA A 14 -5.50 41.02 7.56
N MET A 15 -6.38 41.24 8.54
CA MET A 15 -6.67 42.55 9.15
C MET A 15 -6.95 42.27 10.63
N VAL A 16 -6.01 42.57 11.53
CA VAL A 16 -5.82 43.85 12.24
C VAL A 16 -7.05 44.22 13.09
N ALA A 17 -6.82 44.18 14.40
CA ALA A 17 -7.73 44.52 15.49
C ALA A 17 -8.04 46.03 15.58
N PRO A 18 -9.01 46.39 16.44
CA PRO A 18 -8.79 47.50 17.35
C PRO A 18 -9.03 47.12 18.81
N ALA A 19 -8.15 47.66 19.65
CA ALA A 19 -8.22 47.65 21.10
C ALA A 19 -9.36 48.55 21.63
N SER A 20 -9.90 48.20 22.80
CA SER A 20 -10.73 49.08 23.63
C SER A 20 -10.71 48.64 25.11
N PRO A 21 -11.05 49.53 26.05
CA PRO A 21 -10.15 49.85 27.16
C PRO A 21 -10.49 49.19 28.51
N ALA A 22 -9.50 49.26 29.41
CA ALA A 22 -9.54 48.83 30.79
C ALA A 22 -10.69 49.44 31.60
N THR A 23 -11.41 48.58 32.35
CA THR A 23 -12.27 48.99 33.46
C THR A 23 -11.98 48.12 34.70
N LYS A 24 -11.47 48.79 35.73
CA LYS A 24 -11.31 48.53 37.19
C LYS A 24 -11.34 47.10 37.79
N PRO A 25 -10.46 46.85 38.79
CA PRO A 25 -10.48 45.64 39.60
C PRO A 25 -11.51 45.76 40.73
N ALA A 26 -12.41 44.78 40.84
CA ALA A 26 -13.33 44.66 41.95
C ALA A 26 -13.23 43.25 42.56
N ALA A 27 -12.75 43.25 43.80
CA ALA A 27 -13.15 42.38 44.90
C ALA A 27 -13.27 40.88 44.60
N ASP A 28 -12.17 40.20 44.93
CA ASP A 28 -12.14 39.00 45.77
C ASP A 28 -13.52 38.61 46.35
N SER A 29 -14.19 37.70 45.65
CA SER A 29 -15.33 36.95 46.15
C SER A 29 -14.93 35.50 45.99
N GLY A 30 -14.58 34.87 47.11
CA GLY A 30 -14.11 33.50 47.19
C GLY A 30 -14.88 32.58 46.26
N SER A 31 -14.22 32.18 45.17
CA SER A 31 -14.63 31.03 44.39
C SER A 31 -14.37 29.83 45.29
N ALA A 32 -15.39 29.46 46.06
CA ALA A 32 -15.49 28.13 46.60
C ALA A 32 -15.33 27.18 45.41
N ALA A 33 -14.15 26.57 45.32
CA ALA A 33 -13.89 25.49 44.39
C ALA A 33 -14.99 24.46 44.61
N ALA A 34 -15.95 24.40 43.69
CA ALA A 34 -16.81 23.26 43.56
C ALA A 34 -15.89 22.03 43.56
N PRO A 35 -16.20 20.98 44.34
CA PRO A 35 -15.33 19.83 44.42
C PRO A 35 -15.14 19.32 43.00
N ALA A 36 -13.88 19.06 42.64
CA ALA A 36 -13.55 18.22 41.52
C ALA A 36 -14.37 16.92 41.67
N ALA A 37 -15.53 16.87 41.03
CA ALA A 37 -15.94 15.73 40.22
C ALA A 37 -15.28 15.90 38.84
N SER A 38 -14.03 16.39 38.82
CA SER A 38 -12.74 15.70 38.80
C SER A 38 -12.44 15.18 37.40
N ALA A 39 -11.33 15.63 36.84
CA ALA A 39 -10.86 15.15 35.53
C ALA A 39 -10.75 13.62 35.49
N GLU A 40 -10.52 12.98 36.65
CA GLU A 40 -10.53 11.54 36.84
C GLU A 40 -11.89 10.90 36.51
N ASP A 41 -13.01 11.47 36.98
CA ASP A 41 -14.35 10.99 36.63
C ASP A 41 -14.63 11.09 35.13
N ALA A 42 -14.15 12.15 34.47
CA ALA A 42 -14.26 12.31 33.03
C ALA A 42 -13.40 11.29 32.27
N THR A 43 -12.19 11.01 32.76
CA THR A 43 -11.30 9.98 32.22
C THR A 43 -11.90 8.59 32.35
N LEU A 44 -12.49 8.25 33.50
CA LEU A 44 -13.14 6.95 33.72
C LEU A 44 -14.37 6.78 32.83
N LYS A 45 -15.20 7.81 32.68
CA LYS A 45 -16.32 7.79 31.72
C LYS A 45 -15.84 7.56 30.30
N ARG A 46 -14.76 8.24 29.88
CA ARG A 46 -14.19 8.03 28.55
C ARG A 46 -13.66 6.61 28.37
N ALA A 47 -13.02 6.04 29.40
CA ALA A 47 -12.57 4.66 29.38
C ALA A 47 -13.74 3.68 29.21
N GLU A 48 -14.86 3.92 29.89
CA GLU A 48 -16.08 3.12 29.76
C GLU A 48 -16.68 3.21 28.35
N GLU A 49 -16.77 4.41 27.76
CA GLU A 49 -17.23 4.58 26.38
C GLU A 49 -16.37 3.78 25.39
N LEU A 50 -15.05 3.85 25.53
CA LEU A 50 -14.10 3.11 24.71
C LEU A 50 -14.26 1.59 24.91
N PHE A 51 -14.48 1.14 26.14
CA PHE A 51 -14.74 -0.27 26.43
C PHE A 51 -16.03 -0.77 25.76
N LEU A 52 -17.12 0.00 25.87
CA LEU A 52 -18.39 -0.35 25.25
C LEU A 52 -18.30 -0.35 23.73
N ASN A 53 -17.59 0.62 23.14
CA ASN A 53 -17.30 0.66 21.72
C ASN A 53 -16.48 -0.56 21.28
N GLY A 54 -15.40 -0.89 21.99
CA GLY A 54 -14.59 -2.08 21.73
C GLY A 54 -15.40 -3.37 21.77
N ARG A 55 -16.33 -3.50 22.73
CA ARG A 55 -17.25 -4.66 22.79
C ARG A 55 -18.17 -4.74 21.58
N GLN A 56 -18.63 -3.61 21.07
CA GLN A 56 -19.47 -3.58 19.88
C GLN A 56 -18.66 -3.97 18.64
N LEU A 57 -17.48 -3.38 18.45
CA LEU A 57 -16.56 -3.72 17.36
C LEU A 57 -16.17 -5.21 17.36
N PHE A 58 -15.93 -5.77 18.55
CA PHE A 58 -15.64 -7.19 18.70
C PHE A 58 -16.82 -8.08 18.23
N LYS A 59 -18.06 -7.72 18.56
CA LYS A 59 -19.26 -8.45 18.11
C LYS A 59 -19.45 -8.36 16.61
N GLU A 60 -19.06 -7.24 16.00
CA GLU A 60 -19.10 -7.01 14.56
C GLU A 60 -17.95 -7.71 13.80
N GLY A 61 -17.04 -8.38 14.51
CA GLY A 61 -15.88 -9.03 13.92
C GLY A 61 -14.74 -8.09 13.53
N SER A 62 -14.85 -6.80 13.87
CA SER A 62 -13.80 -5.79 13.64
C SER A 62 -12.75 -5.87 14.75
N TYR A 63 -12.01 -6.99 14.81
CA TYR A 63 -11.15 -7.31 15.95
C TYR A 63 -9.97 -6.33 16.11
N GLU A 64 -9.37 -5.85 15.02
CA GLU A 64 -8.30 -4.86 15.05
C GLU A 64 -8.76 -3.54 15.67
N ALA A 65 -9.94 -3.06 15.26
CA ALA A 65 -10.53 -1.85 15.81
C ALA A 65 -10.92 -2.04 17.29
N ALA A 66 -11.45 -3.22 17.64
CA ALA A 66 -11.77 -3.56 19.01
C ALA A 66 -10.53 -3.56 19.91
N ILE A 67 -9.40 -4.11 19.44
CA ILE A 67 -8.12 -4.10 20.16
C ILE A 67 -7.70 -2.67 20.50
N LEU A 68 -7.74 -1.74 19.53
CA LEU A 68 -7.36 -0.35 19.75
C LEU A 68 -8.26 0.32 20.80
N ALA A 69 -9.58 0.17 20.67
CA ALA A 69 -10.53 0.71 21.63
C ALA A 69 -10.33 0.15 23.05
N PHE A 70 -10.08 -1.16 23.17
CA PHE A 70 -9.77 -1.79 24.45
C PHE A 70 -8.42 -1.36 25.02
N GLN A 71 -7.39 -1.18 24.19
CA GLN A 71 -6.10 -0.69 24.64
C GLN A 71 -6.21 0.74 25.18
N GLU A 72 -6.89 1.64 24.47
CA GLU A 72 -7.13 3.00 24.97
C GLU A 72 -7.95 2.99 26.27
N SER A 73 -9.00 2.16 26.35
CA SER A 73 -9.79 2.00 27.56
C SER A 73 -8.96 1.49 28.75
N TYR A 74 -8.08 0.50 28.50
CA TYR A 74 -7.16 -0.01 29.51
C TYR A 74 -6.15 1.05 29.93
N GLU A 75 -5.63 1.84 28.99
CA GLU A 75 -4.67 2.89 29.30
C GLU A 75 -5.24 3.94 30.26
N LEU A 76 -6.53 4.26 30.13
CA LEU A 76 -7.23 5.24 30.97
C LEU A 76 -7.71 4.67 32.31
N SER A 77 -8.22 3.43 32.33
CA SER A 77 -8.85 2.84 33.52
C SER A 77 -7.97 1.90 34.32
N LYS A 78 -6.94 1.32 33.69
CA LYS A 78 -6.04 0.28 34.24
C LYS A 78 -6.77 -0.97 34.78
N LEU A 79 -8.00 -1.22 34.35
CA LEU A 79 -8.80 -2.38 34.80
C LEU A 79 -8.33 -3.69 34.14
N PRO A 80 -7.91 -4.71 34.91
CA PRO A 80 -7.41 -5.97 34.36
C PRO A 80 -8.40 -6.72 33.45
N GLU A 81 -9.70 -6.59 33.67
CA GLU A 81 -10.75 -7.23 32.88
C GLU A 81 -10.70 -6.82 31.39
N ILE A 82 -10.16 -5.64 31.09
CA ILE A 82 -10.00 -5.18 29.72
C ILE A 82 -8.86 -5.95 29.02
N ILE A 83 -7.82 -6.36 29.75
CA ILE A 83 -6.71 -7.19 29.24
C ILE A 83 -7.24 -8.51 28.68
N TYR A 84 -8.22 -9.12 29.36
CA TYR A 84 -8.88 -10.34 28.86
C TYR A 84 -9.56 -10.12 27.50
N ASN A 85 -10.25 -8.99 27.33
CA ASN A 85 -10.92 -8.64 26.08
C ASN A 85 -9.92 -8.35 24.95
N ILE A 86 -8.77 -7.72 25.26
CA ILE A 86 -7.66 -7.55 24.31
C ILE A 86 -7.16 -8.92 23.85
N GLY A 87 -6.87 -9.83 24.78
CA GLY A 87 -6.42 -11.20 24.48
C GLY A 87 -7.41 -11.99 23.63
N ASN A 88 -8.71 -11.93 23.96
CA ASN A 88 -9.77 -12.55 23.16
C ASN A 88 -9.84 -11.98 21.74
N SER A 89 -9.63 -10.68 21.57
CA SER A 89 -9.67 -10.01 20.27
C SER A 89 -8.51 -10.46 19.39
N TYR A 90 -7.29 -10.54 19.94
CA TYR A 90 -6.14 -11.12 19.23
C TYR A 90 -6.35 -12.59 18.85
N GLU A 91 -6.97 -13.39 19.73
CA GLU A 91 -7.25 -14.79 19.42
C GLU A 91 -8.22 -14.93 18.24
N LYS A 92 -9.25 -14.08 18.19
CA LYS A 92 -10.20 -14.06 17.07
C LYS A 92 -9.58 -13.55 15.77
N LEU A 93 -8.63 -12.64 15.87
CA LEU A 93 -7.83 -12.16 14.74
C LEU A 93 -6.88 -13.24 14.18
N GLY A 94 -6.56 -14.27 14.97
CA GLY A 94 -5.60 -15.32 14.61
C GLY A 94 -4.14 -14.98 14.96
N ASP A 95 -3.92 -13.86 15.66
CA ASP A 95 -2.63 -13.50 16.24
C ASP A 95 -2.46 -14.20 17.59
N PHE A 96 -2.11 -15.49 17.51
CA PHE A 96 -2.00 -16.35 18.70
C PHE A 96 -0.87 -15.92 19.63
N ALA A 97 0.17 -15.26 19.11
CA ALA A 97 1.29 -14.77 19.92
C ALA A 97 0.83 -13.66 20.88
N ASN A 98 0.13 -12.64 20.37
CA ASN A 98 -0.41 -11.59 21.21
C ASN A 98 -1.56 -12.09 22.09
N ALA A 99 -2.44 -12.96 21.57
CA ALA A 99 -3.50 -13.57 22.36
C ALA A 99 -2.94 -14.28 23.61
N ARG A 100 -1.93 -15.13 23.41
CA ARG A 100 -1.23 -15.84 24.48
C ARG A 100 -0.65 -14.87 25.51
N LYS A 101 0.04 -13.82 25.05
CA LYS A 101 0.64 -12.80 25.93
C LYS A 101 -0.40 -12.11 26.82
N TYR A 102 -1.47 -11.57 26.25
CA TYR A 102 -2.47 -10.81 27.00
C TYR A 102 -3.31 -11.72 27.92
N LEU A 103 -3.64 -12.93 27.50
CA LEU A 103 -4.35 -13.90 28.36
C LEU A 103 -3.47 -14.36 29.53
N ASP A 104 -2.16 -14.55 29.32
CA ASP A 104 -1.21 -14.89 30.38
C ASP A 104 -1.03 -13.74 31.39
N GLN A 105 -1.04 -12.49 30.91
CA GLN A 105 -1.07 -11.30 31.77
C GLN A 105 -2.35 -11.24 32.62
N TYR A 106 -3.52 -11.41 32.00
CA TYR A 106 -4.79 -11.42 32.73
C TYR A 106 -4.89 -12.58 33.73
N ARG A 107 -4.27 -13.73 33.43
CA ARG A 107 -4.23 -14.89 34.34
C ARG A 107 -3.63 -14.57 35.71
N ALA A 108 -2.78 -13.55 35.83
CA ALA A 108 -2.25 -13.11 37.12
C ALA A 108 -3.31 -12.48 38.04
N PHE A 109 -4.39 -11.95 37.47
CA PHE A 109 -5.49 -11.27 38.18
C PHE A 109 -6.75 -12.12 38.28
N ALA A 110 -6.87 -13.17 37.45
CA ALA A 110 -8.06 -14.01 37.39
C ALA A 110 -8.26 -14.88 38.65
N PRO A 111 -9.50 -15.22 39.03
CA PRO A 111 -9.80 -16.17 40.10
C PRO A 111 -9.25 -17.58 39.80
N ASP A 112 -8.95 -18.37 40.84
CA ASP A 112 -8.31 -19.70 40.74
C ASP A 112 -8.91 -20.63 39.69
N LYS A 113 -10.24 -20.73 39.68
CA LYS A 113 -10.97 -21.57 38.72
C LYS A 113 -10.78 -21.10 37.28
N GLU A 114 -10.74 -19.79 37.05
CA GLU A 114 -10.50 -19.21 35.72
C GLU A 114 -9.03 -19.32 35.32
N ARG A 115 -8.09 -19.23 36.27
CA ARG A 115 -6.66 -19.39 36.01
C ARG A 115 -6.33 -20.76 35.40
N GLU A 116 -6.97 -21.81 35.89
CA GLU A 116 -6.78 -23.15 35.32
C GLU A 116 -7.29 -23.24 33.87
N LEU A 117 -8.47 -22.68 33.59
CA LEU A 117 -9.06 -22.64 32.24
C LEU A 117 -8.18 -21.83 31.28
N LEU A 118 -7.70 -20.66 31.71
CA LEU A 118 -6.76 -19.84 30.95
C LEU A 118 -5.45 -20.59 30.70
N GLY A 119 -4.95 -21.37 31.66
CA GLY A 119 -3.78 -22.23 31.49
C GLY A 119 -3.93 -23.22 30.32
N ARG A 120 -5.06 -23.94 30.27
CA ARG A 120 -5.35 -24.88 29.16
C ARG A 120 -5.51 -24.15 27.82
N ARG A 121 -6.15 -22.98 27.83
CA ARG A 121 -6.31 -22.15 26.62
C ARG A 121 -4.97 -21.65 26.08
N ILE A 122 -4.09 -21.16 26.96
CA ILE A 122 -2.72 -20.74 26.61
C ILE A 122 -1.92 -21.90 26.02
N GLN A 123 -2.01 -23.11 26.58
CA GLN A 123 -1.36 -24.29 26.01
C GLN A 123 -1.86 -24.60 24.58
N ASN A 124 -3.15 -24.42 24.30
CA ASN A 124 -3.67 -24.58 22.94
C ASN A 124 -3.12 -23.50 21.99
N LEU A 125 -3.01 -22.26 22.45
CA LEU A 125 -2.41 -21.16 21.67
C LEU A 125 -0.93 -21.43 21.36
N ASP A 126 -0.17 -21.93 22.35
CA ASP A 126 1.24 -22.31 22.16
C ASP A 126 1.38 -23.43 21.11
N GLN A 127 0.42 -24.38 21.07
CA GLN A 127 0.40 -25.41 20.03
C GLN A 127 0.14 -24.81 18.64
N ARG A 128 -0.86 -23.94 18.51
CA ARG A 128 -1.18 -23.29 17.22
C ARG A 128 -0.02 -22.45 16.71
N LEU A 129 0.71 -21.78 17.62
CA LEU A 129 1.88 -21.00 17.27
C LEU A 129 2.99 -21.89 16.68
N ARG A 130 3.30 -23.02 17.34
CA ARG A 130 4.25 -24.01 16.80
C ARG A 130 3.83 -24.52 15.42
N GLU A 131 2.54 -24.85 15.25
CA GLU A 131 2.02 -25.29 13.95
C GLU A 131 2.16 -24.22 12.86
N GLN A 132 1.98 -22.93 13.18
CA GLN A 132 2.22 -21.83 12.25
C GLN A 132 3.71 -21.69 11.90
N GLU A 133 4.59 -21.78 12.89
CA GLU A 133 6.05 -21.72 12.70
C GLU A 133 6.56 -22.87 11.83
N ASP A 134 6.09 -24.10 12.07
CA ASP A 134 6.45 -25.29 11.30
C ASP A 134 5.96 -25.17 9.85
N ARG A 135 4.75 -24.67 9.64
CA ARG A 135 4.23 -24.40 8.28
C ARG A 135 5.06 -23.35 7.56
N ALA A 136 5.39 -22.25 8.23
CA ALA A 136 6.21 -21.19 7.65
C ALA A 136 7.63 -21.69 7.33
N ARG A 137 8.21 -22.55 8.18
CA ARG A 137 9.50 -23.22 7.92
C ARG A 137 9.40 -24.12 6.70
N ALA A 138 8.40 -25.00 6.63
CA ALA A 138 8.21 -25.90 5.51
C ALA A 138 7.99 -25.15 4.19
N GLU A 139 7.26 -24.03 4.22
CA GLU A 139 7.09 -23.17 3.04
C GLU A 139 8.41 -22.53 2.59
N ARG A 140 9.21 -22.01 3.53
CA ARG A 140 10.54 -21.47 3.22
C ARG A 140 11.48 -22.53 2.64
N GLU A 141 11.49 -23.73 3.21
CA GLU A 141 12.29 -24.85 2.71
C GLU A 141 11.86 -25.26 1.29
N ARG A 142 10.56 -25.28 1.00
CA ARG A 142 10.05 -25.51 -0.37
C ARG A 142 10.49 -24.43 -1.33
N GLN A 143 10.35 -23.16 -0.96
CA GLN A 143 10.80 -22.02 -1.78
C GLN A 143 12.32 -22.09 -2.04
N GLU A 144 13.12 -22.48 -1.05
CA GLU A 144 14.56 -22.67 -1.21
C GLU A 144 14.89 -23.85 -2.16
N GLN A 145 14.19 -24.97 -2.04
CA GLN A 145 14.36 -26.12 -2.94
C GLN A 145 13.95 -25.78 -4.37
N GLU A 146 12.84 -25.07 -4.57
CA GLU A 146 12.40 -24.57 -5.87
C GLU A 146 13.43 -23.62 -6.47
N ALA A 147 14.01 -22.71 -5.67
CA ALA A 147 15.08 -21.82 -6.11
C ALA A 147 16.34 -22.60 -6.53
N ARG A 148 16.76 -23.61 -5.74
CA ARG A 148 17.90 -24.50 -6.08
C ARG A 148 17.65 -25.36 -7.33
N GLN A 149 16.40 -25.73 -7.61
CA GLN A 149 16.05 -26.46 -8.83
C GLN A 149 15.91 -25.53 -10.04
N ALA A 150 15.51 -24.28 -9.82
CA ALA A 150 15.45 -23.24 -10.84
C ALA A 150 16.84 -22.69 -11.21
N GLU A 151 17.87 -22.87 -10.35
CA GLU A 151 19.26 -22.64 -10.73
C GLU A 151 19.65 -23.59 -11.89
N PRO A 152 20.04 -23.07 -13.07
CA PRO A 152 20.35 -23.90 -14.21
C PRO A 152 21.57 -24.77 -13.90
N LYS A 153 21.35 -26.09 -13.77
CA LYS A 153 22.41 -27.10 -13.87
C LYS A 153 23.13 -26.87 -15.20
N SER A 154 24.39 -26.48 -15.10
CA SER A 154 25.26 -26.07 -16.19
C SER A 154 24.72 -24.90 -17.01
N ALA A 155 25.08 -23.67 -16.60
CA ALA A 155 25.50 -22.73 -17.62
C ALA A 155 26.52 -23.47 -18.52
N PRO A 156 26.30 -23.55 -19.84
CA PRO A 156 27.30 -24.09 -20.76
C PRO A 156 28.64 -23.41 -20.43
N PRO A 157 29.78 -24.13 -20.50
CA PRO A 157 31.08 -23.48 -20.36
C PRO A 157 31.06 -22.23 -21.24
N PRO A 158 31.48 -21.06 -20.72
CA PRO A 158 31.41 -19.82 -21.47
C PRO A 158 32.00 -20.11 -22.84
N PRO A 159 31.27 -19.83 -23.94
CA PRO A 159 31.78 -20.11 -25.27
C PRO A 159 33.16 -19.50 -25.35
N VAL A 160 34.16 -20.32 -25.70
CA VAL A 160 35.50 -19.82 -25.99
C VAL A 160 35.30 -18.67 -26.95
N ILE A 161 35.65 -17.46 -26.50
CA ILE A 161 35.55 -16.24 -27.27
C ILE A 161 36.56 -16.42 -28.40
N GLN A 162 36.12 -17.03 -29.49
CA GLN A 162 36.74 -16.81 -30.78
C GLN A 162 36.60 -15.30 -31.02
N PRO A 163 37.65 -14.60 -31.46
CA PRO A 163 37.54 -13.19 -31.78
C PRO A 163 36.38 -13.02 -32.76
N GLU A 164 35.29 -12.47 -32.25
CA GLU A 164 34.08 -12.22 -33.02
C GLU A 164 34.49 -11.29 -34.18
N PRO A 165 34.14 -11.61 -35.44
CA PRO A 165 34.39 -10.71 -36.54
C PRO A 165 33.82 -9.35 -36.15
N GLU A 166 34.68 -8.33 -36.24
CA GLU A 166 34.38 -6.94 -35.89
C GLU A 166 32.97 -6.58 -36.38
N PRO A 167 32.05 -6.17 -35.48
CA PRO A 167 30.64 -6.07 -35.83
C PRO A 167 30.50 -5.00 -36.90
N GLU A 168 30.12 -5.44 -38.11
CA GLU A 168 29.74 -4.51 -39.16
C GLU A 168 28.64 -3.57 -38.63
N PRO A 169 28.69 -2.27 -38.96
CA PRO A 169 27.78 -1.28 -38.42
C PRO A 169 26.34 -1.60 -38.85
N LYS A 170 25.61 -2.33 -38.00
CA LYS A 170 24.21 -2.68 -38.25
C LYS A 170 23.34 -1.44 -38.12
N LYS A 171 22.84 -1.02 -39.28
CA LYS A 171 21.86 0.04 -39.53
C LYS A 171 20.80 0.11 -38.41
N ASP A 172 20.81 1.21 -37.67
CA ASP A 172 19.89 1.50 -36.56
C ASP A 172 18.43 1.41 -36.98
N ARG A 173 17.80 0.28 -36.68
CA ARG A 173 16.34 0.17 -36.69
C ARG A 173 15.80 0.78 -35.40
N VAL A 174 14.79 1.64 -35.55
CA VAL A 174 14.17 2.41 -34.47
C VAL A 174 13.57 1.50 -33.37
N PHE A 175 13.12 0.30 -33.74
CA PHE A 175 12.71 -0.75 -32.81
C PHE A 175 13.83 -1.79 -32.64
N GLY A 176 14.59 -1.66 -31.55
CA GLY A 176 15.53 -2.69 -31.12
C GLY A 176 14.82 -3.84 -30.38
N PRO A 177 15.52 -4.96 -30.13
CA PRO A 177 14.95 -6.14 -29.47
C PRO A 177 14.37 -5.82 -28.08
N ALA A 178 14.96 -4.88 -27.34
CA ALA A 178 14.44 -4.41 -26.05
C ALA A 178 13.08 -3.68 -26.18
N ALA A 179 12.89 -2.89 -27.23
CA ALA A 179 11.61 -2.21 -27.47
C ALA A 179 10.53 -3.21 -27.93
N ALA A 180 10.91 -4.24 -28.70
CA ALA A 180 9.99 -5.30 -29.10
C ALA A 180 9.52 -6.14 -27.90
N ALA A 181 10.44 -6.51 -26.99
CA ALA A 181 10.11 -7.26 -25.78
C ALA A 181 9.15 -6.49 -24.87
N LEU A 182 9.42 -5.20 -24.61
CA LEU A 182 8.54 -4.37 -23.77
C LEU A 182 7.17 -4.13 -24.42
N THR A 183 7.12 -3.99 -25.75
CA THR A 183 5.84 -3.88 -26.47
C THR A 183 5.01 -5.16 -26.33
N ALA A 184 5.64 -6.34 -26.38
CA ALA A 184 4.95 -7.61 -26.17
C ALA A 184 4.38 -7.71 -24.73
N VAL A 185 5.16 -7.31 -23.72
CA VAL A 185 4.69 -7.27 -22.32
C VAL A 185 3.50 -6.32 -22.15
N ALA A 186 3.55 -5.13 -22.76
CA ALA A 186 2.44 -4.19 -22.72
C ALA A 186 1.16 -4.75 -23.37
N ALA A 187 1.29 -5.42 -24.53
CA ALA A 187 0.15 -6.06 -25.21
C ALA A 187 -0.47 -7.19 -24.39
N VAL A 188 0.34 -8.06 -23.78
CA VAL A 188 -0.15 -9.14 -22.92
C VAL A 188 -0.83 -8.58 -21.67
N GLY A 189 -0.23 -7.58 -21.01
CA GLY A 189 -0.83 -6.93 -19.84
C GLY A 189 -2.18 -6.29 -20.13
N LEU A 190 -2.32 -5.59 -21.27
CA LEU A 190 -3.60 -5.04 -21.72
C LEU A 190 -4.64 -6.13 -22.02
N GLY A 191 -4.25 -7.22 -22.67
CA GLY A 191 -5.16 -8.33 -22.97
C GLY A 191 -5.71 -9.00 -21.71
N LEU A 192 -4.83 -9.26 -20.74
CA LEU A 192 -5.24 -9.81 -19.44
C LEU A 192 -6.12 -8.83 -18.66
N GLY A 193 -5.78 -7.54 -18.64
CA GLY A 193 -6.57 -6.52 -17.94
C GLY A 193 -7.97 -6.35 -18.50
N ILE A 194 -8.13 -6.38 -19.82
CA ILE A 194 -9.46 -6.36 -20.45
C ILE A 194 -10.24 -7.64 -20.10
N GLY A 195 -9.59 -8.82 -20.13
CA GLY A 195 -10.23 -10.08 -19.75
C GLY A 195 -10.73 -10.09 -18.31
N PHE A 196 -9.91 -9.64 -17.36
CA PHE A 196 -10.30 -9.50 -15.97
C PHE A 196 -11.37 -8.42 -15.77
N GLY A 197 -11.29 -7.29 -16.49
CA GLY A 197 -12.28 -6.22 -16.43
C GLY A 197 -13.67 -6.66 -16.90
N VAL A 198 -13.76 -7.36 -18.05
CA VAL A 198 -15.02 -7.91 -18.56
C VAL A 198 -15.57 -8.98 -17.62
N SER A 199 -14.72 -9.86 -17.09
CA SER A 199 -15.09 -10.86 -16.09
C SER A 199 -15.64 -10.23 -14.80
N ALA A 200 -14.97 -9.20 -14.28
CA ALA A 200 -15.39 -8.48 -13.09
C ALA A 200 -16.74 -7.78 -13.29
N GLN A 201 -16.97 -7.19 -14.47
CA GLN A 201 -18.24 -6.55 -14.80
C GLN A 201 -19.40 -7.57 -14.91
N SER A 202 -19.14 -8.74 -15.50
CA SER A 202 -20.13 -9.82 -15.58
C SER A 202 -20.56 -10.30 -14.19
N GLN A 203 -19.60 -10.48 -13.28
CA GLN A 203 -19.91 -10.88 -11.89
C GLN A 203 -20.57 -9.78 -11.09
N ARG A 204 -20.22 -8.51 -11.33
CA ARG A 204 -20.93 -7.38 -10.73
C ARG A 204 -22.41 -7.38 -11.11
N ASN A 205 -22.73 -7.63 -12.38
CA ASN A 205 -24.12 -7.71 -12.83
C ASN A 205 -24.88 -8.88 -12.19
N GLN A 206 -24.22 -10.03 -12.00
CA GLN A 206 -24.80 -11.17 -11.28
C GLN A 206 -25.02 -10.84 -9.79
N ALA A 207 -24.05 -10.21 -9.14
CA ALA A 207 -24.16 -9.77 -7.75
C ALA A 207 -25.30 -8.75 -7.57
N LEU A 208 -25.43 -7.79 -8.48
CA LEU A 208 -26.53 -6.80 -8.48
C LEU A 208 -27.90 -7.46 -8.68
N GLY A 209 -27.98 -8.61 -9.35
CA GLY A 209 -29.20 -9.42 -9.43
C GLY A 209 -29.67 -9.96 -8.08
N HIS A 210 -28.79 -10.00 -7.08
CA HIS A 210 -29.09 -10.39 -5.69
C HIS A 210 -29.16 -9.19 -4.73
N CYS A 211 -29.21 -7.97 -5.27
CA CYS A 211 -29.34 -6.74 -4.49
C CYS A 211 -30.68 -6.05 -4.80
N SER A 212 -31.27 -5.41 -3.79
CA SER A 212 -32.49 -4.63 -3.90
C SER A 212 -32.24 -3.20 -3.45
N GLU A 213 -32.85 -2.23 -4.13
CA GLU A 213 -32.71 -0.81 -3.81
C GLU A 213 -33.94 -0.34 -3.03
N SER A 214 -33.73 0.21 -1.83
CA SER A 214 -34.80 0.76 -0.99
C SER A 214 -34.33 2.07 -0.36
N GLY A 215 -35.07 3.15 -0.60
CA GLY A 215 -34.76 4.47 -0.03
C GLY A 215 -33.41 5.07 -0.48
N GLY A 216 -32.93 4.73 -1.69
CA GLY A 216 -31.63 5.18 -2.21
C GLY A 216 -30.43 4.45 -1.61
N GLN A 217 -30.67 3.37 -0.86
CA GLN A 217 -29.63 2.46 -0.38
C GLN A 217 -29.77 1.10 -1.04
N THR A 218 -28.64 0.51 -1.45
CA THR A 218 -28.58 -0.83 -2.04
C THR A 218 -28.32 -1.85 -0.95
N PHE A 219 -29.24 -2.79 -0.77
CA PHE A 219 -29.12 -3.89 0.18
C PHE A 219 -28.86 -5.19 -0.59
N CYS A 220 -27.77 -5.88 -0.26
CA CYS A 220 -27.42 -7.17 -0.85
C CYS A 220 -27.55 -8.27 0.21
N GLY A 221 -28.14 -9.41 -0.14
CA GLY A 221 -28.26 -10.56 0.75
C GLY A 221 -26.93 -11.28 0.98
N VAL A 222 -26.87 -12.14 2.00
CA VAL A 222 -25.70 -12.98 2.33
C VAL A 222 -25.24 -13.88 1.17
N ASP A 223 -26.14 -14.20 0.24
CA ASP A 223 -25.83 -14.97 -0.97
C ASP A 223 -24.95 -14.19 -1.98
N ALA A 224 -24.81 -12.87 -1.83
CA ALA A 224 -23.96 -12.03 -2.66
C ALA A 224 -22.48 -12.04 -2.23
N GLU A 225 -22.17 -12.49 -1.01
CA GLU A 225 -20.83 -12.48 -0.42
C GLU A 225 -19.77 -13.23 -1.27
N PRO A 226 -20.01 -14.45 -1.80
CA PRO A 226 -19.03 -15.14 -2.64
C PRO A 226 -18.77 -14.42 -3.98
N PHE A 227 -19.79 -13.74 -4.53
CA PHE A 227 -19.65 -12.97 -5.77
C PHE A 227 -18.88 -11.67 -5.53
N LEU A 228 -19.07 -11.02 -4.38
CA LEU A 228 -18.33 -9.82 -3.98
C LEU A 228 -16.85 -10.13 -3.69
N ALA A 229 -16.55 -11.27 -3.07
CA ALA A 229 -15.17 -11.72 -2.85
C ALA A 229 -14.45 -12.05 -4.17
N ALA A 230 -15.14 -12.73 -5.10
CA ALA A 230 -14.63 -13.00 -6.44
C ALA A 230 -14.43 -11.71 -7.25
N GLN A 231 -15.31 -10.73 -7.12
CA GLN A 231 -15.17 -9.42 -7.75
C GLN A 231 -13.92 -8.69 -7.26
N LYS A 232 -13.65 -8.66 -5.95
CA LYS A 232 -12.47 -7.97 -5.38
C LYS A 232 -11.15 -8.57 -5.89
N SER A 233 -11.02 -9.89 -5.90
CA SER A 233 -9.80 -10.56 -6.38
C SER A 233 -9.53 -10.34 -7.87
N ARG A 234 -10.58 -10.31 -8.70
CA ARG A 234 -10.45 -10.09 -10.16
C ARG A 234 -10.25 -8.61 -10.52
N ALA A 235 -10.89 -7.70 -9.78
CA ALA A 235 -10.62 -6.26 -9.91
C ALA A 235 -9.15 -5.96 -9.60
N LEU A 236 -8.62 -6.54 -8.53
CA LEU A 236 -7.21 -6.41 -8.17
C LEU A 236 -6.28 -6.99 -9.25
N GLY A 237 -6.66 -8.11 -9.88
CA GLY A 237 -5.95 -8.67 -11.04
C GLY A 237 -5.92 -7.72 -12.25
N ALA A 238 -7.04 -7.05 -12.54
CA ALA A 238 -7.11 -6.03 -13.58
C ALA A 238 -6.21 -4.84 -13.27
N ASP A 239 -6.26 -4.30 -12.04
CA ASP A 239 -5.46 -3.15 -11.62
C ASP A 239 -3.96 -3.41 -11.75
N ILE A 240 -3.49 -4.59 -11.29
CA ILE A 240 -2.09 -5.00 -11.42
C ILE A 240 -1.67 -5.10 -12.89
N SER A 241 -2.52 -5.69 -13.74
CA SER A 241 -2.21 -5.85 -15.16
C SER A 241 -2.12 -4.51 -15.91
N PHE A 242 -2.98 -3.54 -15.59
CA PHE A 242 -2.90 -2.18 -16.15
C PHE A 242 -1.66 -1.43 -15.63
N ALA A 243 -1.29 -1.59 -14.37
CA ALA A 243 -0.07 -1.00 -13.83
C ALA A 243 1.18 -1.53 -14.57
N ILE A 244 1.27 -2.84 -14.79
CA ILE A 244 2.37 -3.46 -15.54
C ILE A 244 2.40 -2.98 -16.99
N ALA A 245 1.24 -2.95 -17.66
CA ALA A 245 1.15 -2.48 -19.04
C ALA A 245 1.54 -1.01 -19.19
N GLY A 246 1.09 -0.15 -18.26
CA GLY A 246 1.45 1.27 -18.22
C GLY A 246 2.94 1.49 -18.02
N ALA A 247 3.56 0.78 -17.08
CA ALA A 247 5.01 0.86 -16.83
C ALA A 247 5.83 0.43 -18.07
N ALA A 248 5.44 -0.66 -18.73
CA ALA A 248 6.08 -1.13 -19.95
C ALA A 248 5.95 -0.12 -21.10
N ALA A 249 4.77 0.50 -21.27
CA ALA A 249 4.56 1.53 -22.28
C ALA A 249 5.44 2.77 -22.05
N ILE A 250 5.53 3.24 -20.80
CA ILE A 250 6.40 4.37 -20.43
C ILE A 250 7.87 4.05 -20.74
N ALA A 251 8.33 2.83 -20.43
CA ALA A 251 9.70 2.41 -20.74
C ALA A 251 9.99 2.40 -22.25
N VAL A 252 9.05 1.94 -23.08
CA VAL A 252 9.19 2.00 -24.55
C VAL A 252 9.29 3.45 -25.02
N ILE A 253 8.42 4.34 -24.55
CA ILE A 253 8.44 5.77 -24.90
C ILE A 253 9.78 6.40 -24.52
N ALA A 254 10.29 6.12 -23.31
CA ALA A 254 11.58 6.63 -22.85
C ALA A 254 12.74 6.17 -23.74
N ILE A 255 12.78 4.87 -24.11
CA ILE A 255 13.81 4.33 -25.01
C ILE A 255 13.76 5.03 -26.38
N VAL A 256 12.56 5.21 -26.94
CA VAL A 256 12.37 5.88 -28.23
C VAL A 256 12.80 7.35 -28.14
N ALA A 257 12.42 8.07 -27.09
CA ALA A 257 12.77 9.48 -26.88
C ALA A 257 14.28 9.68 -26.71
N VAL A 258 14.96 8.83 -25.94
CA VAL A 258 16.42 8.88 -25.77
C VAL A 258 17.12 8.61 -27.10
N LYS A 259 16.68 7.60 -27.87
CA LYS A 259 17.27 7.29 -29.18
C LYS A 259 17.02 8.41 -30.20
N ALA A 260 15.82 8.97 -30.25
CA ALA A 260 15.51 10.11 -31.11
C ALA A 260 16.39 11.33 -30.79
N SER A 261 16.67 11.56 -29.50
CA SER A 261 17.54 12.64 -29.03
C SER A 261 19.02 12.41 -29.38
N ARG A 262 19.50 11.17 -29.33
CA ARG A 262 20.87 10.81 -29.76
C ARG A 262 21.06 10.99 -31.26
N LYS A 263 20.08 10.57 -32.07
CA LYS A 263 20.12 10.74 -33.54
C LYS A 263 20.18 12.21 -33.95
N LYS A 264 19.43 13.09 -33.25
CA LYS A 264 19.53 14.55 -33.46
C LYS A 264 20.92 15.11 -33.12
N LYS A 265 21.61 14.58 -32.11
CA LYS A 265 22.97 15.00 -31.73
C LYS A 265 24.02 14.49 -32.72
N GLU A 266 23.88 13.27 -33.23
CA GLU A 266 24.80 12.71 -34.23
C GLU A 266 24.72 13.43 -35.58
N GLN A 267 23.55 13.91 -35.97
CA GLN A 267 23.36 14.69 -37.20
C GLN A 267 23.88 16.13 -37.10
N ALA A 268 24.18 16.64 -35.91
CA ALA A 268 24.67 18.02 -35.72
C ALA A 268 26.13 18.02 -35.24
N THR A 269 27.08 17.66 -36.13
CA THR A 269 28.52 17.81 -35.84
C THR A 269 29.12 18.92 -36.70
N ALA A 270 29.49 20.03 -36.06
CA ALA A 270 30.30 21.07 -36.67
C ALA A 270 31.77 20.64 -36.62
N ARG A 271 32.43 20.55 -37.78
CA ARG A 271 33.86 20.25 -37.86
C ARG A 271 34.62 21.49 -38.29
N LEU A 272 35.61 21.88 -37.48
CA LEU A 272 36.62 22.88 -37.82
C LEU A 272 37.80 22.17 -38.46
N ALA A 273 38.11 22.48 -39.72
CA ALA A 273 39.26 21.93 -40.41
C ALA A 273 40.23 23.07 -40.80
N PRO A 274 41.51 23.00 -40.44
CA PRO A 274 42.51 23.92 -40.96
C PRO A 274 42.80 23.59 -42.42
N TRP A 275 42.96 24.61 -43.24
CA TRP A 275 43.44 24.47 -44.61
C TRP A 275 44.55 25.49 -44.88
N GLY A 276 45.56 25.07 -45.63
CA GLY A 276 46.72 25.90 -45.93
C GLY A 276 47.26 25.62 -47.32
N GLY A 277 47.64 26.68 -48.02
CA GLY A 277 48.27 26.61 -49.32
C GLY A 277 49.31 27.73 -49.51
N PRO A 278 50.05 27.73 -50.62
CA PRO A 278 51.14 28.68 -50.86
C PRO A 278 50.73 30.16 -50.94
N ARG A 279 49.41 30.47 -50.89
CA ARG A 279 48.86 31.82 -50.87
C ARG A 279 48.14 32.20 -49.58
N GLY A 280 48.15 31.35 -48.54
CA GLY A 280 47.55 31.64 -47.24
C GLY A 280 47.06 30.40 -46.50
N ALA A 281 46.69 30.57 -45.23
CA ALA A 281 46.10 29.54 -44.39
C ALA A 281 44.92 30.08 -43.57
N GLY A 282 43.98 29.21 -43.21
CA GLY A 282 42.79 29.56 -42.43
C GLY A 282 42.05 28.34 -41.88
N LEU A 283 40.88 28.58 -41.28
CA LEU A 283 39.98 27.53 -40.76
C LEU A 283 38.68 27.54 -41.56
N SER A 284 38.18 26.36 -41.94
CA SER A 284 36.84 26.19 -42.50
C SER A 284 35.92 25.53 -41.47
N LEU A 285 34.68 26.01 -41.39
CA LEU A 285 33.63 25.43 -40.56
C LEU A 285 32.63 24.73 -41.46
N GLY A 286 32.57 23.40 -41.39
CA GLY A 286 31.62 22.58 -42.13
C GLY A 286 30.50 22.10 -41.22
N PHE A 287 29.25 22.33 -41.64
CA PHE A 287 28.07 21.72 -41.05
C PHE A 287 27.58 20.60 -41.97
N ARG A 288 27.40 19.38 -41.44
CA ARG A 288 26.55 18.36 -42.08
C ARG A 288 25.21 18.41 -41.36
N PHE A 289 24.13 18.47 -42.12
CA PHE A 289 22.75 18.39 -41.66
C PHE A 289 22.16 17.06 -42.15
#